data_AF-A0A2M7QVK4-F1
#
_entry.id   AF-A0A2M7QVK4-F1
#
_cell.length_a   1.000
_cell.length_b   1.000
_cell.length_c   1.000
_cell.angle_alpha   90.00
_cell.angle_beta   90.00
_cell.angle_gamma   90.00
#
_symmetry.space_group_name_H-M   'P 1'
#
loop_
_entity.id
_entity.type
_entity.pdbx_description
1 polymer ?
#
loop_
_entity_poly.entity_id
_entity_poly.type
_entity_poly.pdbx_seq_one_letter_code
_entity_poly.pdbx_strand_id
1 'polypeptide(L)'
;MFNSQVHTIILTRLLVDLYKDPYLQSALGFKGGTAAFIFYNLPRFSVDLDFDLLNPAKKELVFERVKSVLEKFGTLTEAVEKRYTLFFLLSYEKGQRNIKVEISKRSNLAEYELKGYLGISMLVMKQDFMAASKLSRQN
;
A
#
# COMPACT_ATOMS: atom_id res chain seq x y z
N MET A 1 1.32 -22.30 11.93
CA MET A 1 0.01 -22.06 11.27
C MET A 1 -0.12 -20.56 11.06
N PHE A 2 -0.54 -20.10 9.88
CA PHE A 2 -0.68 -18.68 9.58
C PHE A 2 -1.76 -18.04 10.47
N ASN A 3 -1.43 -16.95 11.17
CA ASN A 3 -2.40 -16.20 11.97
C ASN A 3 -2.91 -14.98 11.19
N SER A 4 -4.08 -15.12 10.57
CA SER A 4 -4.70 -14.07 9.75
C SER A 4 -5.09 -12.83 10.55
N GLN A 5 -5.46 -12.98 11.83
CA GLN A 5 -5.84 -11.86 12.69
C GLN A 5 -4.63 -10.97 13.00
N VAL A 6 -3.53 -11.59 13.43
CA VAL A 6 -2.25 -10.88 13.67
C VAL A 6 -1.78 -10.19 12.39
N HIS A 7 -1.82 -10.89 11.25
CA HIS A 7 -1.44 -10.31 9.96
C HIS A 7 -2.27 -9.08 9.62
N THR A 8 -3.60 -9.16 9.77
CA THR A 8 -4.51 -8.03 9.50
C THR A 8 -4.19 -6.83 10.40
N ILE A 9 -3.90 -7.07 11.69
CA ILE A 9 -3.55 -6.01 12.64
C ILE A 9 -2.25 -5.32 12.21
N ILE A 10 -1.21 -6.07 11.86
CA ILE A 10 0.07 -5.49 11.43
C ILE A 10 -0.09 -4.74 10.11
N LEU A 11 -0.77 -5.32 9.11
CA LEU A 11 -1.05 -4.69 7.82
C LEU A 11 -1.78 -3.34 8.01
N THR A 12 -2.79 -3.32 8.88
CA THR A 12 -3.59 -2.14 9.20
C THR A 12 -2.77 -1.05 9.88
N ARG A 13 -1.96 -1.43 10.89
CA ARG A 13 -1.08 -0.48 11.60
C ARG A 13 -0.03 0.12 10.66
N LEU A 14 0.53 -0.70 9.78
CA LEU A 14 1.51 -0.28 8.79
C LEU A 14 0.90 0.69 7.78
N LEU A 15 -0.30 0.40 7.25
CA LEU A 15 -1.05 1.32 6.38
C LEU A 15 -1.29 2.67 7.06
N VAL A 16 -1.73 2.64 8.32
CA VAL A 16 -1.96 3.85 9.12
C VAL A 16 -0.67 4.65 9.31
N ASP A 17 0.44 4.01 9.66
CA ASP A 17 1.71 4.71 9.89
C ASP A 17 2.34 5.24 8.61
N LEU A 18 2.12 4.60 7.45
CA LEU A 18 2.48 5.16 6.14
C LEU A 18 1.70 6.46 5.88
N TYR A 19 0.40 6.50 6.16
CA TYR A 19 -0.43 7.70 5.92
C TYR A 19 -0.35 8.77 7.02
N LYS A 20 0.24 8.45 8.19
CA LYS A 20 0.58 9.46 9.20
C LYS A 20 1.77 10.32 8.80
N ASP A 21 2.66 9.81 7.94
CA ASP A 21 3.75 10.62 7.38
C ASP A 21 3.14 11.63 6.39
N PRO A 22 3.23 12.95 6.65
CA PRO A 22 2.58 13.97 5.81
C PRO A 22 3.12 13.98 4.37
N TYR A 23 4.38 13.60 4.19
CA TYR A 23 4.98 13.52 2.87
C TYR A 23 4.39 12.36 2.08
N LEU A 24 4.33 11.17 2.69
CA LEU A 24 3.75 9.98 2.08
C LEU A 24 2.25 10.15 1.82
N GLN A 25 1.51 10.75 2.75
CA GLN A 25 0.07 11.03 2.59
C GLN A 25 -0.23 11.80 1.31
N SER A 26 0.60 12.80 0.97
CA SER A 26 0.45 13.60 -0.25
C SER A 26 1.04 12.97 -1.52
N ALA A 27 1.78 11.86 -1.38
CA ALA A 27 2.54 11.25 -2.48
C ALA A 27 2.00 9.87 -2.89
N LEU A 28 1.18 9.23 -2.04
CA LEU A 28 0.69 7.87 -2.24
C LEU A 28 -0.82 7.85 -2.47
N GLY A 29 -1.22 7.29 -3.61
CA GLY A 29 -2.61 6.93 -3.89
C GLY A 29 -2.85 5.46 -3.55
N PHE A 30 -3.65 5.18 -2.52
CA PHE A 30 -3.95 3.82 -2.08
C PHE A 30 -4.89 3.11 -3.05
N LYS A 31 -4.53 1.89 -3.43
CA LYS A 31 -5.28 1.09 -4.39
C LYS A 31 -5.26 -0.41 -4.08
N GLY A 32 -5.73 -1.19 -5.04
CA GLY A 32 -5.63 -2.65 -5.02
C GLY A 32 -6.66 -3.32 -4.13
N GLY A 33 -6.42 -4.60 -3.84
CA GLY A 33 -7.38 -5.46 -3.13
C GLY A 33 -7.66 -5.00 -1.71
N THR A 34 -6.65 -4.49 -1.00
CA THR A 34 -6.78 -4.01 0.37
C THR A 34 -7.59 -2.72 0.45
N ALA A 35 -7.38 -1.78 -0.47
CA ALA A 35 -8.22 -0.58 -0.55
C ALA A 35 -9.68 -0.94 -0.83
N ALA A 36 -9.92 -1.91 -1.74
CA ALA A 36 -11.27 -2.37 -2.03
C ALA A 36 -11.96 -3.09 -0.85
N PHE A 37 -11.20 -3.86 -0.07
CA PHE A 37 -11.70 -4.47 1.16
C PHE A 37 -12.08 -3.41 2.19
N ILE A 38 -11.19 -2.43 2.46
CA ILE A 38 -11.38 -1.44 3.51
C ILE A 38 -12.48 -0.42 3.17
N PHE A 39 -12.51 0.09 1.93
CA PHE A 39 -13.34 1.24 1.58
C PHE A 39 -14.56 0.92 0.72
N TYR A 40 -14.64 -0.29 0.13
CA TYR A 40 -15.70 -0.69 -0.80
C TYR A 40 -16.32 -2.06 -0.46
N ASN A 41 -16.18 -2.53 0.79
CA ASN A 41 -16.82 -3.74 1.33
C ASN A 41 -16.61 -5.02 0.51
N LEU A 42 -15.49 -5.16 -0.19
CA LEU A 42 -15.21 -6.38 -0.96
C LEU A 42 -14.76 -7.51 -0.01
N PRO A 43 -15.52 -8.60 0.19
CA PRO A 43 -15.25 -9.59 1.24
C PRO A 43 -14.10 -10.52 0.85
N ARG A 44 -12.86 -10.05 0.98
CA ARG A 44 -11.65 -10.83 0.73
C ARG A 44 -10.58 -10.57 1.78
N PHE A 45 -9.82 -11.61 2.10
CA PHE A 45 -8.57 -11.46 2.81
C PHE A 45 -7.53 -10.78 1.91
N SER A 46 -6.70 -9.91 2.48
CA SER A 46 -5.61 -9.26 1.77
C SER A 46 -4.33 -9.29 2.58
N VAL A 47 -3.21 -9.37 1.87
CA VAL A 47 -1.86 -9.53 2.45
C VAL A 47 -0.87 -8.48 1.97
N ASP A 48 -1.29 -7.66 0.99
CA ASP A 48 -0.43 -6.73 0.28
C ASP A 48 -0.93 -5.29 0.46
N LEU A 49 -0.04 -4.31 0.34
CA LEU A 49 -0.43 -2.91 0.16
C LEU A 49 0.03 -2.41 -1.21
N ASP A 50 -0.91 -1.91 -1.99
CA ASP A 50 -0.67 -1.37 -3.33
C ASP A 50 -0.90 0.14 -3.35
N PHE A 51 0.04 0.86 -3.95
CA PHE A 51 -0.03 2.30 -4.12
C PHE A 51 0.33 2.74 -5.53
N ASP A 52 -0.10 3.95 -5.89
CA ASP A 52 0.46 4.73 -6.99
C ASP A 52 1.29 5.88 -6.43
N LEU A 53 2.45 6.11 -7.04
CA LEU A 53 3.24 7.31 -6.82
C LEU A 53 2.59 8.47 -7.57
N LEU A 54 1.95 9.38 -6.82
CA LEU A 54 1.19 10.50 -7.38
C LEU A 54 2.08 11.60 -7.96
N ASN A 55 3.34 11.66 -7.51
CA ASN A 55 4.32 12.60 -8.03
C ASN A 55 5.68 11.91 -8.24
N PRO A 56 6.10 11.67 -9.49
CA PRO A 56 7.39 11.04 -9.81
C PRO A 56 8.60 11.76 -9.22
N ALA A 57 8.55 13.09 -9.07
CA ALA A 57 9.64 13.87 -8.48
C ALA A 57 9.85 13.58 -6.98
N LYS A 58 8.88 12.93 -6.33
CA LYS A 58 8.96 12.55 -4.91
C LYS A 58 9.55 11.16 -4.69
N LYS A 59 9.88 10.41 -5.75
CA LYS A 59 10.20 8.98 -5.71
C LYS A 59 11.28 8.62 -4.70
N GLU A 60 12.44 9.28 -4.74
CA GLU A 60 13.58 9.00 -3.86
C GLU A 60 13.19 9.15 -2.39
N LEU A 61 12.54 10.25 -2.04
CA LEU A 61 12.12 10.51 -0.67
C LEU A 61 10.96 9.61 -0.23
N VAL A 62 10.07 9.21 -1.14
CA VAL A 62 9.05 8.18 -0.88
C VAL A 62 9.72 6.85 -0.55
N PHE A 63 10.72 6.44 -1.34
CA PHE A 63 11.41 5.16 -1.13
C PHE A 63 12.05 5.09 0.25
N GLU A 64 12.81 6.12 0.63
CA GLU A 64 13.48 6.19 1.94
C GLU A 64 12.49 6.27 3.12
N ARG A 65 11.43 7.06 3.00
CA ARG A 65 10.42 7.19 4.07
C ARG A 65 9.62 5.91 4.26
N VAL A 66 9.21 5.27 3.17
CA VAL A 66 8.52 3.97 3.23
C VAL A 66 9.42 2.94 3.90
N LYS A 67 10.68 2.84 3.47
CA LYS A 67 11.69 1.98 4.11
C LYS A 67 11.78 2.21 5.61
N SER A 68 11.94 3.47 6.03
CA SER A 68 12.03 3.85 7.45
C SER A 68 10.77 3.50 8.25
N VAL A 69 9.58 3.62 7.66
CA VAL A 69 8.33 3.18 8.30
C VAL A 69 8.32 1.66 8.44
N LEU A 70 8.61 0.91 7.37
CA LEU A 70 8.56 -0.55 7.36
C LEU A 70 9.52 -1.18 8.37
N GLU A 71 10.73 -0.64 8.51
CA GLU A 71 11.75 -1.13 9.45
C GLU A 71 11.31 -1.06 10.93
N LYS A 72 10.30 -0.25 11.27
CA LYS A 72 9.71 -0.22 12.63
C LYS A 72 8.82 -1.42 12.93
N PHE A 73 8.39 -2.15 11.89
CA PHE A 73 7.46 -3.27 12.00
C PHE A 73 8.14 -4.64 11.87
N GLY A 74 9.44 -4.67 11.55
CA GLY A 74 10.21 -5.91 11.42
C GLY A 74 11.38 -5.78 10.46
N THR A 75 11.82 -6.93 9.95
CA THR A 75 12.98 -7.00 9.05
C THR A 75 12.55 -6.82 7.61
N LEU A 76 13.11 -5.81 6.95
CA LEU A 76 12.91 -5.59 5.53
C LEU A 76 13.82 -6.56 4.74
N THR A 77 13.23 -7.61 4.19
CA THR A 77 13.96 -8.67 3.46
C THR A 77 14.28 -8.27 2.02
N GLU A 78 13.50 -7.36 1.44
CA GLU A 78 13.77 -6.78 0.12
C GLU A 78 13.32 -5.31 0.12
N ALA A 79 14.14 -4.45 -0.48
CA ALA A 79 13.83 -3.06 -0.77
C ALA A 79 14.53 -2.70 -2.08
N VAL A 80 13.76 -2.63 -3.17
CA VAL A 80 14.34 -2.45 -4.50
C VAL A 80 13.48 -1.55 -5.37
N GLU A 81 14.14 -0.66 -6.10
CA GLU A 81 13.53 0.04 -7.21
C GLU A 81 13.55 -0.82 -8.47
N LYS A 82 12.39 -1.33 -8.87
CA LYS A 82 12.19 -1.99 -10.17
C LYS A 82 11.87 -0.95 -11.23
N ARG A 83 11.91 -1.32 -12.52
CA ARG A 83 11.64 -0.40 -13.64
C ARG A 83 10.34 0.41 -13.46
N TYR A 84 9.27 -0.22 -12.98
CA TYR A 84 7.95 0.40 -12.83
C TYR A 84 7.38 0.39 -11.40
N THR A 85 8.13 -0.10 -10.42
CA THR A 85 7.62 -0.33 -9.08
C THR A 85 8.70 -0.07 -8.04
N LEU A 86 8.39 0.65 -6.98
CA LEU A 86 9.14 0.58 -5.73
C LEU A 86 8.61 -0.62 -4.95
N PHE A 87 9.47 -1.59 -4.70
CA PHE A 87 9.06 -2.88 -4.14
C PHE A 87 9.72 -3.09 -2.78
N PHE A 88 8.91 -3.54 -1.83
CA PHE A 88 9.34 -3.86 -0.48
C PHE A 88 8.72 -5.18 -0.01
N LEU A 89 9.51 -5.98 0.71
CA LEU A 89 9.05 -7.19 1.36
C LEU A 89 9.44 -7.16 2.84
N LEU A 90 8.44 -7.09 3.71
CA LEU A 90 8.61 -7.01 5.16
C LEU A 90 8.29 -8.35 5.83
N SER A 91 9.23 -8.85 6.61
CA SER A 91 9.02 -9.94 7.55
C SER A 91 8.84 -9.38 8.97
N TYR A 92 7.60 -9.32 9.45
CA TYR A 92 7.30 -8.80 10.79
C TYR A 92 7.46 -9.86 11.89
N GLU A 93 7.38 -11.15 11.56
CA GLU A 93 7.53 -12.25 12.50
C GLU A 93 7.94 -13.54 11.76
N LYS A 94 8.87 -14.29 12.35
CA LYS A 94 9.35 -15.56 11.78
C LYS A 94 8.21 -16.58 11.69
N GLY A 95 8.06 -17.19 10.52
CA GLY A 95 7.05 -18.23 10.28
C GLY A 95 5.66 -17.68 9.94
N GLN A 96 5.48 -16.35 9.94
CA GLN A 96 4.30 -15.70 9.39
C GLN A 96 4.49 -15.35 7.90
N ARG A 97 3.38 -15.05 7.21
CA ARG A 97 3.46 -14.51 5.84
C ARG A 97 4.00 -13.09 5.88
N ASN A 98 4.94 -12.78 4.98
CA ASN A 98 5.46 -11.42 4.80
C ASN A 98 4.37 -10.45 4.30
N ILE A 99 4.55 -9.17 4.58
CA ILE A 99 3.76 -8.09 3.96
C ILE A 99 4.54 -7.56 2.77
N LYS A 100 3.88 -7.53 1.62
CA LYS A 100 4.43 -6.92 0.41
C LYS A 100 3.86 -5.52 0.26
N VAL A 101 4.73 -4.56 -0.03
CA VAL A 101 4.33 -3.18 -0.36
C VAL A 101 4.85 -2.83 -1.74
N GLU A 102 3.93 -2.44 -2.62
CA GLU A 102 4.23 -2.09 -4.01
C GLU A 102 3.74 -0.68 -4.31
N ILE A 103 4.62 0.16 -4.85
CA ILE A 103 4.28 1.53 -5.27
C ILE A 103 4.56 1.63 -6.77
N SER A 104 3.51 1.74 -7.59
CA SER A 104 3.70 1.88 -9.02
C SER A 104 4.24 3.26 -9.37
N LYS A 105 5.23 3.28 -10.27
CA LYS A 105 5.78 4.50 -10.88
C LYS A 105 5.07 4.87 -12.18
N ARG A 106 4.06 4.10 -12.61
CA ARG A 106 3.35 4.34 -13.87
C ARG A 106 2.39 5.50 -13.69
N SER A 107 2.44 6.47 -14.60
CA SER A 107 1.37 7.44 -14.74
C SER A 107 0.07 6.72 -15.12
N ASN A 108 -1.03 7.12 -14.50
CA ASN A 108 -2.35 6.67 -14.88
C ASN A 108 -3.35 7.82 -14.76
N LEU A 109 -4.52 7.65 -15.38
CA LEU A 109 -5.62 8.61 -15.32
C LEU A 109 -6.53 8.36 -14.12
N ALA A 110 -6.11 7.53 -13.16
CA ALA A 110 -6.96 7.20 -12.03
C ALA A 110 -7.13 8.41 -11.12
N GLU A 111 -8.36 8.58 -10.66
CA GLU A 111 -8.69 9.61 -9.70
C GLU A 111 -8.73 9.04 -8.28
N TYR A 112 -8.38 9.90 -7.33
CA TYR A 112 -8.33 9.59 -5.91
C TYR A 112 -9.28 10.51 -5.16
N GLU A 113 -9.87 10.00 -4.09
CA GLU A 113 -10.71 10.74 -3.18
C GLU A 113 -10.18 10.60 -1.75
N LEU A 114 -10.38 11.63 -0.94
CA LEU A 114 -9.99 11.60 0.46
C LEU A 114 -11.01 10.76 1.23
N LYS A 115 -10.55 9.68 1.86
CA LYS A 115 -11.38 8.86 2.79
C LYS A 115 -10.71 8.78 4.16
N GLY A 116 -11.53 8.75 5.20
CA GLY A 116 -11.05 8.57 6.57
C GLY A 116 -11.00 7.09 6.96
N TYR A 117 -9.92 6.67 7.61
CA TYR A 117 -9.80 5.35 8.21
C TYR A 117 -8.98 5.41 9.50
N LEU A 118 -9.56 4.93 10.60
CA LEU A 118 -8.95 4.96 11.94
C LEU A 118 -8.41 6.36 12.34
N GLY A 119 -9.15 7.41 12.00
CA GLY A 119 -8.79 8.80 12.30
C GLY A 119 -7.73 9.41 11.37
N ILE A 120 -7.27 8.68 10.34
CA ILE A 120 -6.31 9.18 9.36
C ILE A 120 -6.97 9.33 8.00
N SER A 121 -6.71 10.46 7.33
CA SER A 121 -7.15 10.70 5.95
C SER A 121 -6.19 10.06 4.95
N MET A 122 -6.75 9.36 3.97
CA MET A 122 -6.02 8.62 2.94
C MET A 122 -6.54 9.00 1.56
N LEU A 123 -5.64 9.16 0.59
CA LEU A 123 -6.02 9.29 -0.82
C LEU A 123 -6.30 7.89 -1.36
N VAL A 124 -7.56 7.56 -1.60
CA VAL A 124 -8.01 6.24 -2.04
C VAL A 124 -8.48 6.32 -3.48
N MET A 125 -8.05 5.40 -4.34
CA MET A 125 -8.50 5.32 -5.73
C MET A 125 -10.03 5.16 -5.76
N LYS A 126 -10.71 5.98 -6.56
CA LYS A 126 -12.17 5.92 -6.73
C LYS A 126 -12.59 4.54 -7.25
N GLN A 127 -13.77 4.08 -6.84
CA GLN A 127 -14.26 2.72 -7.08
C GLN A 127 -14.26 2.32 -8.57
N ASP A 128 -14.69 3.20 -9.47
CA ASP A 128 -14.77 2.91 -10.91
C ASP A 128 -13.39 2.63 -11.52
N PHE A 129 -12.38 3.41 -11.11
CA PHE A 129 -10.99 3.18 -11.52
C PHE A 129 -10.39 1.91 -10.91
N MET A 130 -10.79 1.55 -9.69
CA MET A 130 -10.42 0.29 -9.06
C MET A 130 -10.94 -0.92 -9.85
N ALA A 131 -12.19 -0.84 -10.31
CA ALA A 131 -12.81 -1.87 -11.14
C ALA A 131 -12.13 -1.98 -12.51
N ALA A 132 -11.92 -0.85 -13.19
CA ALA A 132 -11.21 -0.80 -14.47
C ALA A 132 -9.78 -1.37 -14.38
N SER A 133 -9.06 -1.05 -13.29
CA SER A 133 -7.71 -1.55 -13.03
C SER A 133 -7.63 -3.06 -12.80
N LYS A 134 -8.73 -3.71 -12.40
CA LYS A 134 -8.81 -5.18 -12.32
C LYS A 134 -9.04 -5.80 -13.69
N LEU A 135 -9.95 -5.23 -14.48
CA LEU A 135 -10.28 -5.75 -15.82
C LEU A 135 -9.08 -5.69 -16.77
N SER A 136 -8.28 -4.61 -16.71
CA SER A 136 -7.09 -4.46 -17.54
C SER A 136 -5.93 -5.41 -17.20
N ARG A 137 -5.97 -6.10 -16.05
CA ARG A 137 -4.98 -7.10 -15.65
C ARG A 137 -5.37 -8.54 -16.02
N GLN A 138 -6.57 -8.74 -16.54
CA GLN A 138 -7.07 -10.06 -16.95
C GLN A 138 -6.92 -10.33 -18.46
N ASN A 139 -6.42 -9.34 -19.21
CA ASN A 139 -6.03 -9.44 -20.62
C ASN A 139 -4.51 -9.35 -20.75
#